data_AF-A0A957WXY4-F1
#
_entry.id   AF-A0A957WXY4-F1
#
_cell.length_a   1.000
_cell.length_b   1.000
_cell.length_c   1.000
_cell.angle_alpha   90.00
_cell.angle_beta   90.00
_cell.angle_gamma   90.00
#
_symmetry.space_group_name_H-M   'P 1'
#
loop_
_entity.id
_entity.type
_entity.pdbx_description
1 polymer ?
#
loop_
_entity_poly.entity_id
_entity_poly.type
_entity_poly.pdbx_seq_one_letter_code
_entity_poly.pdbx_strand_id
1 'polypeptide(L)'
;MIPVLVMGVPVFDTTLVFLSRLRRGKNPLTTPGRDHISHRLALLTGSRREAVLLCYLLAGALGLGAIFITQANVIEATVVAIAVGATMLYGLWFFEFRNGGVRQP
;
A
#
# COMPACT_ATOMS: atom_id res chain seq x y z
N MET A 1 11.48 2.37 -13.84
CA MET A 1 10.68 1.52 -12.93
C MET A 1 11.25 1.45 -11.52
N ILE A 2 12.57 1.40 -11.34
CA ILE A 2 13.22 1.21 -10.02
C ILE A 2 12.73 2.20 -8.94
N PRO A 3 12.73 3.54 -9.13
CA PRO A 3 12.24 4.46 -8.09
C PRO A 3 10.76 4.27 -7.75
N VAL A 4 9.95 3.89 -8.74
CA VAL A 4 8.51 3.65 -8.57
C VAL A 4 8.26 2.42 -7.70
N LEU A 5 9.02 1.33 -7.90
CA LEU A 5 8.89 0.13 -7.07
C LEU A 5 9.35 0.38 -5.64
N VAL A 6 10.49 1.06 -5.45
CA VAL A 6 10.99 1.42 -4.11
C VAL A 6 9.97 2.28 -3.36
N MET A 7 9.31 3.21 -4.06
CA MET A 7 8.25 4.06 -3.51
C MET A 7 6.88 3.37 -3.44
N GLY A 8 6.77 2.08 -3.74
CA GLY A 8 5.48 1.40 -3.84
C GLY A 8 4.68 1.41 -2.53
N VAL A 9 5.31 1.13 -1.38
CA VAL A 9 4.61 1.19 -0.08
C VAL A 9 4.15 2.62 0.25
N PRO A 10 5.01 3.67 0.21
CA PRO A 10 4.57 5.05 0.43
C PRO A 10 3.46 5.51 -0.53
N VAL A 11 3.57 5.20 -1.82
CA VAL A 11 2.57 5.58 -2.83
C VAL A 11 1.24 4.89 -2.54
N PHE A 12 1.25 3.59 -2.22
CA PHE A 12 0.05 2.87 -1.85
C PHE A 12 -0.59 3.45 -0.58
N ASP A 13 0.19 3.68 0.47
CA ASP A 13 -0.32 4.17 1.75
C ASP A 13 -0.95 5.56 1.64
N THR A 14 -0.28 6.48 0.93
CA THR A 14 -0.82 7.82 0.65
C THR A 14 -2.09 7.74 -0.18
N THR A 15 -2.12 6.92 -1.24
CA THR A 15 -3.31 6.72 -2.08
C THR A 15 -4.49 6.17 -1.26
N LEU A 16 -4.24 5.18 -0.40
CA LEU A 16 -5.25 4.58 0.47
C LEU A 16 -5.86 5.60 1.42
N VAL A 17 -5.02 6.37 2.09
CA VAL A 17 -5.45 7.42 3.03
C VAL A 17 -6.23 8.51 2.29
N PHE A 18 -5.70 8.97 1.16
CA PHE A 18 -6.31 10.04 0.36
C PHE A 18 -7.72 9.64 -0.10
N LEU A 19 -7.86 8.47 -0.71
CA LEU A 19 -9.15 7.93 -1.16
C LEU A 19 -10.11 7.72 0.02
N SER A 20 -9.62 7.17 1.14
CA SER A 20 -10.46 6.90 2.30
C SER A 20 -11.00 8.18 2.95
N ARG A 21 -10.20 9.24 3.01
CA ARG A 21 -10.63 10.53 3.56
C ARG A 21 -11.64 11.22 2.64
N LEU A 22 -11.39 11.22 1.32
CA LEU A 22 -12.35 11.72 0.33
C LEU A 22 -13.70 11.00 0.43
N ARG A 23 -13.70 9.66 0.53
CA ARG A 23 -14.93 8.87 0.67
C ARG A 23 -15.72 9.20 1.94
N ARG A 24 -15.05 9.67 2.98
CA ARG A 24 -15.66 10.11 4.26
C ARG A 24 -15.96 11.61 4.29
N GLY A 25 -15.77 12.34 3.18
CA GLY A 25 -15.96 13.79 3.11
C GLY A 25 -14.94 14.60 3.91
N LYS A 26 -13.81 14.00 4.32
CA LYS A 26 -12.73 14.66 5.08
C LYS A 26 -11.64 15.15 4.12
N ASN A 27 -11.07 16.33 4.36
CA ASN A 27 -9.96 16.85 3.55
C ASN A 27 -8.68 16.03 3.82
N PRO A 28 -8.09 15.37 2.81
CA PRO A 28 -6.97 14.47 3.02
C PRO A 28 -5.67 15.16 3.46
N LEU A 29 -5.49 16.44 3.14
CA LEU A 29 -4.25 17.17 3.41
C LEU A 29 -4.21 17.79 4.80
N THR A 30 -5.38 18.11 5.37
CA THR A 30 -5.49 18.82 6.64
C THR A 30 -6.02 17.97 7.78
N THR A 31 -6.63 16.82 7.49
CA THR A 31 -7.23 15.95 8.52
C THR A 31 -6.20 14.94 9.02
N PRO A 32 -5.72 15.01 10.28
CA PRO A 32 -4.90 13.95 10.85
C PRO A 32 -5.75 12.70 11.11
N GLY A 33 -5.15 11.50 11.01
CA GLY A 33 -5.89 10.25 11.18
C GLY A 33 -5.00 9.03 11.37
N ARG A 34 -5.61 7.96 11.89
CA ARG A 34 -4.98 6.63 12.05
C ARG A 34 -5.42 5.65 10.97
N ASP A 35 -5.51 6.15 9.74
CA ASP A 35 -6.11 5.48 8.59
C ASP A 35 -5.09 4.89 7.60
N HIS A 36 -3.80 4.98 7.95
CA HIS A 36 -2.67 4.37 7.25
C HIS A 36 -2.71 2.84 7.28
N ILE A 37 -2.02 2.21 6.33
CA ILE A 37 -1.93 0.75 6.17
C ILE A 37 -1.44 0.08 7.45
N SER A 38 -0.48 0.68 8.17
CA SER A 38 0.06 0.13 9.42
C SER A 38 -1.00 0.00 10.51
N HIS A 39 -1.85 1.01 10.65
CA HIS A 39 -2.97 0.98 11.60
C HIS A 39 -4.04 -0.03 11.17
N ARG A 40 -4.37 -0.08 9.88
CA ARG A 40 -5.35 -1.05 9.36
C ARG A 40 -4.88 -2.49 9.51
N LEU A 41 -3.60 -2.76 9.21
CA LEU A 41 -2.97 -4.06 9.43
C LEU A 41 -2.96 -4.42 10.91
N ALA A 42 -2.65 -3.48 11.80
CA ALA A 42 -2.68 -3.74 13.24
C ALA A 42 -4.07 -4.12 13.76
N LEU A 43 -5.14 -3.58 13.15
CA LEU A 43 -6.51 -3.98 13.46
C LEU A 43 -6.85 -5.39 12.93
N LEU A 44 -6.22 -5.82 11.83
CA LEU A 44 -6.44 -7.15 11.26
C LEU A 44 -5.64 -8.24 11.95
N THR A 45 -4.38 -7.97 12.30
CA THR A 45 -3.50 -8.93 12.96
C THR A 45 -3.71 -8.95 14.48
N GLY A 46 -4.28 -7.88 15.05
CA GLY A 46 -4.39 -7.70 16.50
C GLY A 46 -3.08 -7.26 17.17
N SER A 47 -2.01 -7.02 16.40
CA SER A 47 -0.69 -6.69 16.92
C SER A 47 0.01 -5.61 16.09
N ARG A 48 0.40 -4.51 16.76
CA ARG A 48 1.17 -3.43 16.13
C ARG A 48 2.53 -3.91 15.62
N ARG A 49 3.19 -4.83 16.34
CA ARG A 49 4.50 -5.36 15.95
C ARG A 49 4.39 -6.15 14.66
N GLU A 50 3.39 -7.02 14.56
CA GLU A 50 3.14 -7.81 13.35
C GLU A 50 2.79 -6.92 12.15
N ALA A 51 1.98 -5.89 12.35
CA ALA A 51 1.66 -4.93 11.29
C ALA A 51 2.91 -4.24 10.73
N VAL A 52 3.83 -3.81 11.59
CA VAL A 52 5.10 -3.20 11.17
C VAL A 52 5.99 -4.20 10.45
N LEU A 53 6.08 -5.45 10.94
CA LEU A 53 6.83 -6.51 10.26
C LEU A 53 6.28 -6.80 8.87
N LEU A 54 4.95 -6.83 8.70
CA LEU A 54 4.32 -6.97 7.39
C LEU A 54 4.66 -5.78 6.47
N CYS A 55 4.65 -4.55 6.98
CA CYS A 55 5.10 -3.39 6.21
C CYS A 55 6.57 -3.53 5.74
N TYR A 56 7.47 -4.03 6.60
CA TYR A 56 8.85 -4.29 6.22
C TYR A 56 8.99 -5.40 5.19
N LEU A 57 8.21 -6.48 5.30
CA LEU A 57 8.20 -7.55 4.31
C LEU A 57 7.71 -7.06 2.95
N LEU A 58 6.66 -6.24 2.92
CA LEU A 58 6.16 -5.63 1.69
C LEU A 58 7.20 -4.68 1.06
N ALA A 59 7.83 -3.83 1.85
CA ALA A 59 8.89 -2.94 1.38
C ALA A 59 10.12 -3.72 0.88
N GLY A 60 10.53 -4.76 1.61
CA GLY A 60 11.62 -5.64 1.22
C GLY A 60 11.32 -6.38 -0.09
N ALA A 61 10.11 -6.90 -0.27
CA ALA A 61 9.69 -7.57 -1.50
C ALA A 61 9.72 -6.62 -2.71
N LEU A 62 9.22 -5.39 -2.56
CA LEU A 62 9.30 -4.36 -3.61
C LEU A 62 10.74 -3.93 -3.90
N GLY A 63 11.59 -3.84 -2.88
CA GLY A 63 13.03 -3.57 -3.03
C GLY A 63 13.75 -4.68 -3.80
N LEU A 64 13.47 -5.95 -3.49
CA LEU A 64 13.99 -7.10 -4.23
C LEU A 64 13.50 -7.09 -5.68
N GLY A 65 12.22 -6.78 -5.92
CA GLY A 65 11.67 -6.59 -7.26
C GLY A 65 12.37 -5.46 -8.03
N ALA A 66 12.71 -4.37 -7.34
CA ALA A 66 13.46 -3.25 -7.93
C ALA A 66 14.88 -3.65 -8.34
N ILE A 67 15.57 -4.47 -7.54
CA ILE A 67 16.88 -5.04 -7.88
C ILE A 67 16.74 -5.97 -9.08
N PHE A 68 15.75 -6.86 -9.09
CA PHE A 68 15.49 -7.77 -10.21
C PHE A 68 15.30 -7.01 -11.54
N ILE A 69 14.57 -5.90 -11.52
CA ILE A 69 14.35 -5.08 -12.73
C ILE A 69 15.66 -4.52 -13.33
N THR A 70 16.75 -4.41 -12.56
CA THR A 70 18.03 -3.93 -13.10
C THR A 70 18.62 -4.83 -14.19
N GLN A 71 18.26 -6.11 -14.20
CA GLN A 71 18.71 -7.10 -15.18
C GLN A 71 17.58 -7.68 -16.03
N ALA A 72 16.34 -7.21 -15.81
CA ALA A 72 15.17 -7.72 -16.49
C ALA A 72 15.03 -7.16 -17.91
N ASN A 73 14.51 -7.98 -18.83
CA ASN A 73 14.10 -7.50 -20.13
C ASN A 73 12.75 -6.73 -20.06
N VAL A 74 12.34 -6.12 -21.17
CA VAL A 74 11.12 -5.29 -21.23
C VAL A 74 9.87 -6.08 -20.85
N ILE A 75 9.77 -7.35 -21.26
CA ILE A 75 8.60 -8.20 -20.98
C ILE A 75 8.53 -8.50 -19.49
N GLU A 76 9.62 -8.96 -18.89
CA GLU A 76 9.73 -9.24 -17.45
C GLU A 76 9.43 -8.01 -16.61
N ALA A 77 10.02 -6.86 -16.95
CA ALA A 77 9.76 -5.59 -16.26
C ALA A 77 8.28 -5.18 -16.35
N THR A 78 7.64 -5.42 -17.50
CA THR A 78 6.21 -5.13 -17.70
C THR A 78 5.34 -6.06 -16.88
N VAL A 79 5.64 -7.36 -16.84
CA VAL A 79 4.92 -8.34 -16.01
C VAL A 79 5.01 -7.96 -14.53
N VAL A 80 6.20 -7.61 -14.04
CA VAL A 80 6.40 -7.16 -12.66
C VAL A 80 5.58 -5.90 -12.38
N ALA A 81 5.60 -4.91 -13.28
CA ALA A 81 4.83 -3.68 -13.12
C ALA A 81 3.32 -3.94 -13.03
N ILE A 82 2.78 -4.80 -13.90
CA ILE A 82 1.36 -5.19 -13.88
C ILE A 82 1.02 -5.93 -12.59
N ALA A 83 1.84 -6.89 -12.17
CA ALA A 83 1.60 -7.66 -10.95
C ALA A 83 1.59 -6.77 -9.70
N VAL A 84 2.54 -5.84 -9.60
CA VAL A 84 2.61 -4.87 -8.49
C VAL A 84 1.40 -3.93 -8.53
N GLY A 85 1.06 -3.38 -9.70
CA GLY A 85 -0.12 -2.52 -9.86
C GLY A 85 -1.42 -3.24 -9.49
N ALA A 86 -1.62 -4.47 -9.94
CA ALA A 86 -2.77 -5.30 -9.60
C ALA A 86 -2.85 -5.57 -8.09
N THR A 87 -1.72 -5.86 -7.45
CA THR A 87 -1.64 -6.09 -6.00
C THR A 87 -2.00 -4.83 -5.21
N MET A 88 -1.53 -3.66 -5.64
CA MET A 88 -1.90 -2.37 -5.04
C MET A 88 -3.39 -2.08 -5.21
N LEU A 89 -3.95 -2.25 -6.41
CA LEU A 89 -5.38 -2.06 -6.65
C LEU A 89 -6.24 -3.01 -5.80
N TYR A 90 -5.84 -4.28 -5.72
CA TYR A 90 -6.49 -5.26 -4.85
C TYR A 90 -6.41 -4.85 -3.38
N GLY A 91 -5.25 -4.39 -2.92
CA GLY A 91 -5.07 -3.87 -1.56
C GLY A 91 -6.00 -2.69 -1.26
N LEU A 92 -6.11 -1.73 -2.17
CA LEU A 92 -7.02 -0.58 -2.03
C LEU A 92 -8.47 -1.05 -1.90
N TRP A 93 -8.89 -1.96 -2.78
CA TRP A 93 -10.22 -2.55 -2.74
C TRP A 93 -10.49 -3.30 -1.44
N PHE A 94 -9.54 -4.13 -1.01
CA PHE A 94 -9.65 -4.94 0.20
C PHE A 94 -9.77 -4.08 1.46
N PHE A 95 -8.87 -3.12 1.63
CA PHE A 95 -8.84 -2.27 2.83
C PHE A 95 -9.97 -1.25 2.88
N GLU A 96 -10.43 -0.73 1.75
CA GLU A 96 -11.43 0.35 1.73
C GLU A 96 -12.85 -0.14 1.51
N PHE A 97 -13.06 -1.11 0.62
CA PHE A 97 -14.41 -1.56 0.24
C PHE A 97 -14.81 -2.86 0.92
N ARG A 98 -13.94 -3.88 0.91
CA ARG A 98 -14.28 -5.19 1.50
C ARG A 98 -14.42 -5.13 3.03
N ASN A 99 -13.47 -4.49 3.70
CA ASN A 99 -13.50 -4.34 5.17
C ASN A 99 -14.31 -3.11 5.66
N GLY A 100 -15.10 -2.47 4.79
CA GLY A 100 -15.93 -1.33 5.16
C GLY A 100 -15.15 -0.04 5.48
N GLY A 101 -13.84 -0.01 5.21
CA GLY A 101 -12.95 1.13 5.42
C GLY A 101 -12.80 1.57 6.88
N VAL A 102 -12.29 2.78 7.09
CA VAL A 102 -11.99 3.29 8.43
C VAL A 102 -13.20 4.00 9.02
N ARG A 103 -13.85 3.36 10.00
CA ARG A 103 -14.95 3.90 10.81
C ARG A 103 -14.45 4.77 11.97
N GLN A 104 -13.54 5.71 11.70
CA GLN A 104 -13.15 6.70 12.72
C GLN A 104 -14.30 7.71 12.87
N PRO A 105 -14.75 8.01 14.09
CA PRO A 105 -15.70 9.10 14.34
C PRO A 105 -15.19 10.44 13.78
#